data_AF-A0A9W9AX24-F1
#
_entry.id   AF-A0A9W9AX24-F1
#
_cell.length_a   1.000
_cell.length_b   1.000
_cell.length_c   1.000
_cell.angle_alpha   90.00
_cell.angle_beta   90.00
_cell.angle_gamma   90.00
#
_symmetry.space_group_name_H-M   'P 1'
#
loop_
_entity.id
_entity.type
_entity.pdbx_description
1 polymer ?
#
loop_
_entity_poly.entity_id
_entity_poly.type
_entity_poly.pdbx_seq_one_letter_code
_entity_poly.pdbx_strand_id
1 'polypeptide(L)'
;MGASQSTSEAHPPSQALHVLRVTPSSPASQTNIEPFFDFIVGFEGDSLSSHSNIDVNELETIVEAHEGRVLNLLVWSSKNQDTRVVPITPSRRWSQLSPEEYQNDSNAQPSLLGLSMRMCAPEYANNVWHVLDVLEGSPAESAGLVPYGDYIIGWSGGVLSAENDFYDLVEAHIDKPLRVYVYSHDFDALREVVLVPNRHWGGEGLLGCVFG
;
A
#
# COMPACT_ATOMS: atom_id res chain seq x y z
N MET A 1 14.60 39.07 -18.74
CA MET A 1 14.93 38.53 -17.40
C MET A 1 14.08 37.29 -17.20
N GLY A 2 14.71 36.22 -16.71
CA GLY A 2 14.31 34.82 -16.90
C GLY A 2 12.95 34.46 -16.30
N ALA A 3 12.19 33.70 -17.08
CA ALA A 3 11.03 32.96 -16.61
C ALA A 3 11.53 31.67 -15.94
N SER A 4 11.38 31.58 -14.63
CA SER A 4 11.41 30.31 -13.91
C SER A 4 9.98 29.79 -13.90
N GLN A 5 9.63 28.95 -14.87
CA GLN A 5 8.42 28.14 -14.77
C GLN A 5 8.75 26.96 -13.84
N SER A 6 8.29 27.05 -12.60
CA SER A 6 8.10 25.87 -11.76
C SER A 6 6.97 25.05 -12.38
N THR A 7 7.29 23.94 -13.04
CA THR A 7 6.28 22.94 -13.39
C THR A 7 5.94 22.12 -12.14
N SER A 8 5.18 22.72 -11.24
CA SER A 8 4.42 21.99 -10.23
C SER A 8 3.13 21.50 -10.90
N GLU A 9 3.22 20.51 -11.78
CA GLU A 9 2.02 19.78 -12.19
C GLU A 9 1.69 18.77 -11.09
N ALA A 10 0.91 19.25 -10.11
CA ALA A 10 0.32 18.48 -9.02
C ALA A 10 -0.84 17.59 -9.51
N HIS A 11 -0.64 16.87 -10.61
CA HIS A 11 -1.61 15.89 -11.09
C HIS A 11 -1.11 14.50 -10.71
N PRO A 12 -1.95 13.67 -10.06
CA PRO A 12 -1.57 12.29 -9.78
C PRO A 12 -1.24 11.58 -11.09
N PRO A 13 -0.19 10.75 -11.13
CA PRO A 13 0.16 9.97 -12.31
C PRO A 13 -0.99 9.04 -12.71
N SER A 14 -1.23 8.81 -14.00
CA SER A 14 -2.32 7.93 -14.46
C SER A 14 -2.17 6.48 -14.01
N GLN A 15 -0.92 6.02 -13.86
CA GLN A 15 -0.57 4.71 -13.34
C GLN A 15 0.75 4.81 -12.58
N ALA A 16 0.79 4.21 -11.40
CA ALA A 16 1.98 4.12 -10.57
C ALA A 16 1.99 2.83 -9.74
N LEU A 17 3.17 2.49 -9.22
CA LEU A 17 3.33 1.39 -8.28
C LEU A 17 3.04 1.86 -6.87
N HIS A 18 1.82 1.59 -6.41
CA HIS A 18 1.37 1.92 -5.06
C HIS A 18 2.07 1.03 -4.03
N VAL A 19 2.74 1.64 -3.06
CA VAL A 19 3.46 0.93 -2.01
C VAL A 19 2.47 0.42 -0.96
N LEU A 20 2.35 -0.90 -0.83
CA LEU A 20 1.45 -1.54 0.13
C LEU A 20 2.18 -1.98 1.41
N ARG A 21 3.47 -2.27 1.33
CA ARG A 21 4.24 -2.70 2.49
C ARG A 21 5.71 -2.38 2.31
N VAL A 22 6.34 -1.94 3.39
CA VAL A 22 7.79 -1.89 3.54
C VAL A 22 8.19 -2.98 4.53
N THR A 23 8.98 -3.95 4.08
CA THR A 23 9.41 -5.07 4.94
C THR A 23 10.48 -4.59 5.92
N PRO A 24 10.38 -4.90 7.23
CA PRO A 24 11.38 -4.51 8.21
C PRO A 24 12.79 -4.99 7.84
N SER A 25 13.80 -4.18 8.15
CA SER A 25 15.23 -4.45 7.87
C SER A 25 15.61 -4.57 6.38
N SER A 26 14.68 -4.30 5.46
CA SER A 26 14.96 -4.22 4.03
C SER A 26 15.62 -2.89 3.61
N PRO A 27 16.18 -2.79 2.40
CA PRO A 27 16.65 -1.52 1.84
C PRO A 27 15.58 -0.42 1.87
N ALA A 28 14.32 -0.75 1.56
CA ALA A 28 13.24 0.22 1.62
C ALA A 28 12.97 0.73 3.04
N SER A 29 13.13 -0.11 4.06
CA SER A 29 12.97 0.33 5.47
C SER A 29 14.04 1.33 5.94
N GLN A 30 15.12 1.50 5.17
CA GLN A 30 16.18 2.48 5.43
C GLN A 30 15.93 3.82 4.71
N THR A 31 14.79 3.94 4.02
CA THR A 31 14.37 5.15 3.30
C THR A 31 13.20 5.82 4.02
N ASN A 32 12.72 6.93 3.47
CA ASN A 32 11.49 7.61 3.90
C ASN A 32 10.26 7.20 3.07
N ILE A 33 10.24 5.99 2.53
CA ILE A 33 9.07 5.47 1.82
C ILE A 33 8.00 5.09 2.85
N GLU A 34 6.83 5.69 2.72
CA GLU A 34 5.66 5.49 3.56
C GLU A 34 4.69 4.53 2.85
N PRO A 35 4.38 3.36 3.45
CA PRO A 35 3.31 2.51 2.94
C PRO A 35 2.00 3.28 2.81
N PHE A 36 1.17 2.87 1.85
CA PHE A 36 -0.10 3.50 1.45
C PHE A 36 -0.01 4.90 0.83
N PHE A 37 0.89 5.74 1.28
CA PHE A 37 0.93 7.13 0.81
C PHE A 37 1.85 7.31 -0.38
N ASP A 38 2.84 6.44 -0.55
CA ASP A 38 3.80 6.56 -1.62
C ASP A 38 3.50 5.69 -2.84
N PHE A 39 3.80 6.29 -3.99
CA PHE A 39 3.67 5.69 -5.30
C PHE A 39 4.99 5.83 -6.03
N ILE A 40 5.59 4.72 -6.45
CA ILE A 40 6.78 4.76 -7.29
C ILE A 40 6.33 5.06 -8.72
N VAL A 41 6.82 6.19 -9.23
CA VAL A 41 6.44 6.73 -10.55
C VAL A 41 7.58 6.65 -11.56
N GLY A 42 8.79 6.33 -11.11
CA GLY A 42 9.96 6.18 -11.97
C GLY A 42 11.25 6.14 -11.16
N PHE A 43 12.35 6.48 -11.83
CA PHE A 43 13.70 6.57 -11.26
C PHE A 43 14.51 7.60 -12.06
N GLU A 44 15.60 8.11 -11.48
CA GLU A 44 16.50 9.07 -12.12
C GLU A 44 17.62 8.32 -12.87
N GLY A 45 17.63 8.38 -14.20
CA GLY A 45 18.60 7.68 -15.06
C GLY A 45 18.37 7.91 -16.56
N ASP A 46 19.41 7.67 -17.39
CA ASP A 46 19.64 8.16 -18.77
C ASP A 46 18.62 7.79 -19.89
N SER A 47 17.47 7.20 -19.54
CA SER A 47 16.36 6.97 -20.47
C SER A 47 15.10 7.63 -19.92
N LEU A 48 15.07 8.95 -20.04
CA LEU A 48 13.89 9.79 -19.85
C LEU A 48 12.84 9.48 -20.93
N SER A 49 12.07 8.40 -20.78
CA SER A 49 10.64 8.43 -21.13
C SER A 49 9.90 9.22 -20.04
N SER A 50 10.24 10.49 -19.95
CA SER A 50 9.41 11.51 -19.29
C SER A 50 7.99 11.34 -19.84
N HIS A 51 7.03 11.01 -18.98
CA HIS A 51 5.58 11.04 -19.20
C HIS A 51 4.82 9.81 -19.71
N SER A 52 5.29 8.56 -19.58
CA SER A 52 4.37 7.45 -19.83
C SER A 52 4.65 6.20 -19.01
N ASN A 53 3.80 5.96 -18.01
CA ASN A 53 3.53 4.71 -17.31
C ASN A 53 4.75 3.84 -16.97
N ILE A 54 5.06 3.74 -15.69
CA ILE A 54 6.06 2.80 -15.17
C ILE A 54 5.72 1.35 -15.59
N ASP A 55 6.60 0.70 -16.35
CA ASP A 55 6.52 -0.74 -16.62
C ASP A 55 7.19 -1.50 -15.47
N VAL A 56 6.45 -2.42 -14.84
CA VAL A 56 6.94 -3.23 -13.72
C VAL A 56 8.17 -4.05 -14.11
N ASN A 57 8.20 -4.58 -15.33
CA ASN A 57 9.31 -5.41 -15.81
C ASN A 57 10.58 -4.57 -16.05
N GLU A 58 10.40 -3.34 -16.51
CA GLU A 58 11.49 -2.39 -16.69
C GLU A 58 12.09 -2.01 -15.33
N LEU A 59 11.24 -1.65 -14.37
CA LEU A 59 11.67 -1.35 -13.00
C LEU A 59 12.44 -2.53 -12.39
N GLU A 60 11.95 -3.76 -12.54
CA GLU A 60 12.63 -4.95 -12.06
C GLU A 60 14.05 -5.06 -12.65
N THR A 61 14.17 -4.94 -13.97
CA THR A 61 15.46 -4.98 -14.69
C THR A 61 16.44 -3.91 -14.19
N ILE A 62 15.94 -2.70 -13.94
CA ILE A 62 16.77 -1.58 -13.45
C ILE A 62 17.21 -1.82 -12.02
N VAL A 63 16.31 -2.28 -11.16
CA VAL A 63 16.59 -2.61 -9.76
C VAL A 63 17.66 -3.71 -9.68
N GLU A 64 17.56 -4.73 -10.53
CA GLU A 64 18.60 -5.76 -10.65
C GLU A 64 19.94 -5.20 -11.10
N ALA A 65 19.94 -4.35 -12.13
CA ALA A 65 21.15 -3.72 -12.62
C ALA A 65 21.83 -2.84 -11.54
N HIS A 66 21.07 -2.28 -10.60
CA HIS A 66 21.58 -1.41 -9.53
C HIS A 66 21.88 -2.14 -8.22
N GLU A 67 21.94 -3.47 -8.17
CA GLU A 67 22.31 -4.17 -6.93
C GLU A 67 23.67 -3.68 -6.38
N GLY A 68 23.68 -3.29 -5.10
CA GLY A 68 24.84 -2.75 -4.41
C GLY A 68 25.22 -1.31 -4.78
N ARG A 69 24.44 -0.63 -5.62
CA ARG A 69 24.63 0.77 -6.03
C ARG A 69 23.40 1.60 -5.68
N VAL A 70 23.58 2.91 -5.52
CA VAL A 70 22.46 3.81 -5.27
C VAL A 70 21.60 3.92 -6.53
N LEU A 71 20.30 3.69 -6.37
CA LEU A 71 19.25 3.94 -7.34
C LEU A 71 18.36 5.06 -6.78
N ASN A 72 18.14 6.10 -7.57
CA ASN A 72 17.29 7.22 -7.19
C ASN A 72 15.87 6.95 -7.69
N LEU A 73 14.94 6.58 -6.82
CA LEU A 73 13.53 6.39 -7.18
C LEU A 73 12.80 7.74 -7.20
N LEU A 74 11.89 7.91 -8.16
CA LEU A 74 10.91 9.00 -8.15
C LEU A 74 9.66 8.49 -7.44
N VAL A 75 9.31 9.14 -6.33
CA VAL A 75 8.20 8.74 -5.45
C VAL A 75 7.22 9.89 -5.31
N TRP A 76 5.99 9.69 -5.73
CA TRP A 76 4.89 10.63 -5.52
C TRP A 76 4.17 10.30 -4.21
N SER A 77 3.93 11.30 -3.37
CA SER A 77 3.23 11.17 -2.08
C SER A 77 1.79 11.67 -2.20
N SER A 78 0.81 10.86 -1.81
CA SER A 78 -0.58 11.31 -1.70
C SER A 78 -0.82 12.24 -0.51
N LYS A 79 0.03 12.20 0.54
CA LYS A 79 -0.04 13.11 1.70
C LYS A 79 0.22 14.57 1.29
N ASN A 80 1.29 14.79 0.54
CA ASN A 80 1.77 16.13 0.20
C ASN A 80 1.47 16.53 -1.25
N GLN A 81 0.99 15.59 -2.06
CA GLN A 81 0.71 15.76 -3.49
C GLN A 81 1.94 16.21 -4.31
N ASP A 82 3.13 15.73 -3.94
CA ASP A 82 4.39 16.07 -4.57
C ASP A 82 5.25 14.83 -4.90
N THR A 83 6.17 14.99 -5.85
CA THR A 83 7.14 13.96 -6.22
C THR A 83 8.50 14.29 -5.64
N ARG A 84 9.13 13.32 -4.99
CA ARG A 84 10.48 13.44 -4.41
C ARG A 84 11.41 12.33 -4.91
N VAL A 85 12.71 12.62 -4.86
CA VAL A 85 13.75 11.64 -5.15
C VAL A 85 14.09 10.88 -3.87
N VAL A 86 14.00 9.55 -3.92
CA VAL A 86 14.35 8.66 -2.81
C VAL A 86 15.55 7.79 -3.21
N PRO A 87 16.75 8.04 -2.66
CA PRO A 87 17.90 7.17 -2.89
C PRO A 87 17.72 5.86 -2.12
N ILE A 88 17.84 4.73 -2.82
CA ILE A 88 17.79 3.38 -2.24
C ILE A 88 18.99 2.58 -2.77
N THR A 89 19.53 1.66 -1.96
CA THR A 89 20.58 0.73 -2.42
C THR A 89 20.00 -0.68 -2.49
N PRO A 90 19.58 -1.16 -3.66
CA PRO A 90 19.03 -2.51 -3.82
C PRO A 90 20.05 -3.56 -3.34
N SER A 91 19.59 -4.57 -2.61
CA SER A 91 20.46 -5.64 -2.11
C SER A 91 19.67 -6.89 -1.79
N ARG A 92 20.22 -8.09 -2.04
CA ARG A 92 19.62 -9.35 -1.55
C ARG A 92 20.08 -9.73 -0.15
N ARG A 93 21.06 -9.03 0.42
CA ARG A 93 21.68 -9.42 1.71
C ARG A 93 20.71 -9.43 2.89
N TRP A 94 19.68 -8.59 2.86
CA TRP A 94 18.65 -8.53 3.91
C TRP A 94 17.75 -9.78 3.93
N SER A 95 17.54 -10.41 2.78
CA SER A 95 16.70 -11.62 2.67
C SER A 95 17.33 -12.86 3.28
N GLN A 96 18.66 -12.88 3.44
CA GLN A 96 19.36 -13.97 4.13
C GLN A 96 19.12 -13.95 5.65
N LEU A 97 18.55 -12.86 6.16
CA LEU A 97 18.28 -12.63 7.58
C LEU A 97 16.78 -12.74 7.91
N SER A 98 15.91 -12.95 6.93
CA SER A 98 14.47 -13.08 7.18
C SER A 98 14.14 -14.45 7.79
N PRO A 99 13.19 -14.53 8.74
CA PRO A 99 12.75 -15.79 9.33
C PRO A 99 12.32 -16.82 8.27
N GLU A 100 12.48 -18.10 8.58
CA GLU A 100 12.20 -19.25 7.71
C GLU A 100 10.76 -19.27 7.10
N GLU A 101 9.83 -18.48 7.64
CA GLU A 101 8.45 -18.36 7.17
C GLU A 101 8.29 -17.84 5.73
N TYR A 102 9.31 -17.18 5.15
CA TYR A 102 9.27 -16.68 3.77
C TYR A 102 9.90 -17.64 2.73
N GLN A 103 10.35 -18.83 3.13
CA GLN A 103 11.10 -19.76 2.25
C GLN A 103 10.23 -20.79 1.52
N ASN A 104 8.90 -20.72 1.63
CA ASN A 104 8.00 -21.73 1.06
C ASN A 104 7.89 -21.72 -0.48
N ASP A 105 8.51 -20.76 -1.17
CA ASP A 105 8.57 -20.73 -2.63
C ASP A 105 10.03 -20.83 -3.10
N SER A 106 10.51 -22.07 -3.21
CA SER A 106 11.92 -22.44 -3.41
C SER A 106 12.54 -22.04 -4.76
N ASN A 107 11.80 -21.30 -5.60
CA ASN A 107 12.27 -20.74 -6.87
C ASN A 107 12.13 -19.21 -6.97
N ALA A 108 11.54 -18.53 -5.98
CA ALA A 108 11.44 -17.08 -6.00
C ALA A 108 12.77 -16.46 -5.55
N GLN A 109 13.39 -15.64 -6.41
CA GLN A 109 14.52 -14.84 -5.98
C GLN A 109 14.06 -13.83 -4.91
N PRO A 110 14.85 -13.60 -3.86
CA PRO A 110 14.48 -12.65 -2.82
C PRO A 110 14.41 -11.22 -3.37
N SER A 111 13.43 -10.45 -2.87
CA SER A 111 13.25 -9.05 -3.26
C SER A 111 14.51 -8.22 -3.00
N LEU A 112 14.85 -7.32 -3.93
CA LEU A 112 15.99 -6.42 -3.82
C LEU A 112 15.71 -5.16 -3.00
N LEU A 113 14.43 -4.78 -2.86
CA LEU A 113 14.01 -3.55 -2.18
C LEU A 113 13.29 -3.84 -0.86
N GLY A 114 12.54 -4.94 -0.78
CA GLY A 114 11.64 -5.23 0.33
C GLY A 114 10.35 -4.42 0.31
N LEU A 115 9.88 -4.06 -0.89
CA LEU A 115 8.58 -3.43 -1.11
C LEU A 115 7.57 -4.47 -1.61
N SER A 116 6.34 -4.40 -1.09
CA SER A 116 5.16 -4.97 -1.76
C SER A 116 4.44 -3.84 -2.46
N MET A 117 4.16 -4.01 -3.75
CA MET A 117 3.59 -2.96 -4.59
C MET A 117 2.48 -3.51 -5.49
N ARG A 118 1.59 -2.62 -5.92
CA ARG A 118 0.56 -2.93 -6.90
C ARG A 118 0.45 -1.80 -7.92
N MET A 119 0.23 -2.14 -9.18
CA MET A 119 -0.13 -1.16 -10.20
C MET A 119 -1.51 -0.58 -9.88
N CYS A 120 -1.58 0.73 -9.67
CA CYS A 120 -2.81 1.44 -9.34
C CYS A 120 -2.79 2.83 -10.00
N ALA A 121 -3.97 3.37 -10.29
CA ALA A 121 -4.11 4.81 -10.53
C ALA A 121 -4.37 5.45 -9.15
N PRO A 122 -3.55 6.41 -8.70
CA PRO A 122 -3.71 7.11 -7.42
C PRO A 122 -5.09 7.75 -7.24
N GLU A 123 -5.79 8.09 -8.34
CA GLU A 123 -7.18 8.57 -8.28
C GLU A 123 -8.12 7.60 -7.54
N TYR A 124 -7.88 6.29 -7.67
CA TYR A 124 -8.66 5.24 -7.00
C TYR A 124 -8.11 4.83 -5.63
N ALA A 125 -6.94 5.34 -5.24
CA ALA A 125 -6.35 5.07 -3.93
C ALA A 125 -6.97 5.90 -2.80
N ASN A 126 -7.90 6.80 -3.13
CA ASN A 126 -8.55 7.70 -2.18
C ASN A 126 -9.76 7.08 -1.47
N ASN A 127 -10.25 5.92 -1.92
CA ASN A 127 -11.40 5.28 -1.28
C ASN A 127 -10.95 4.55 -0.02
N VAL A 128 -11.16 5.20 1.11
CA VAL A 128 -10.89 4.66 2.44
C VAL A 128 -12.18 4.69 3.26
N TRP A 129 -12.38 3.69 4.10
CA TRP A 129 -13.51 3.63 5.03
C TRP A 129 -12.97 3.85 6.43
N HIS A 130 -13.29 5.00 7.02
CA HIS A 130 -12.86 5.34 8.37
C HIS A 130 -13.66 4.54 9.39
N VAL A 131 -13.00 3.76 10.24
CA VAL A 131 -13.65 3.05 11.34
C VAL A 131 -14.03 4.09 12.39
N LEU A 132 -15.32 4.28 12.63
CA LEU A 132 -15.84 5.19 13.64
C LEU A 132 -16.12 4.42 14.93
N ASP A 133 -17.38 4.21 15.29
CA ASP A 133 -17.76 3.45 16.47
C ASP A 133 -17.68 1.94 16.22
N VAL A 134 -17.17 1.21 17.20
CA VAL A 134 -17.10 -0.27 17.21
C VAL A 134 -17.84 -0.75 18.46
N LEU A 135 -18.81 -1.65 18.27
CA LEU A 135 -19.64 -2.17 19.35
C LEU A 135 -18.94 -3.33 20.08
N GLU A 136 -19.12 -3.41 21.39
CA GLU A 136 -18.60 -4.51 22.22
C GLU A 136 -19.22 -5.86 21.81
N GLY A 137 -18.40 -6.91 21.76
CA GLY A 137 -18.77 -8.25 21.31
C GLY A 137 -19.02 -8.36 19.81
N SER A 138 -18.75 -7.31 19.04
CA SER A 138 -19.00 -7.29 17.60
C SER A 138 -17.92 -8.04 16.80
N PRO A 139 -18.22 -8.41 15.54
CA PRO A 139 -17.21 -8.95 14.63
C PRO A 139 -16.06 -7.99 14.35
N ALA A 140 -16.33 -6.67 14.30
CA ALA A 140 -15.30 -5.64 14.15
C ALA A 140 -14.36 -5.58 15.35
N GLU A 141 -14.89 -5.61 16.58
CA GLU A 141 -14.08 -5.66 17.81
C GLU A 141 -13.25 -6.96 17.87
N SER A 142 -13.88 -8.10 17.57
CA SER A 142 -13.23 -9.41 17.57
C SER A 142 -12.08 -9.49 16.57
N ALA A 143 -12.17 -8.74 15.47
CA ALA A 143 -11.11 -8.62 14.47
C ALA A 143 -10.00 -7.62 14.87
N GLY A 144 -10.19 -6.86 15.96
CA GLY A 144 -9.22 -5.89 16.46
C GLY A 144 -9.22 -4.57 15.69
N LEU A 145 -10.37 -4.15 15.15
CA LEU A 145 -10.53 -2.80 14.63
C LEU A 145 -10.54 -1.78 15.79
N VAL A 146 -9.80 -0.70 15.62
CA VAL A 146 -9.65 0.38 16.59
C VAL A 146 -10.54 1.55 16.16
N PRO A 147 -11.52 1.94 16.99
CA PRO A 147 -12.42 3.04 16.66
C PRO A 147 -11.65 4.35 16.49
N TYR A 148 -11.99 5.13 15.48
CA TYR A 148 -11.37 6.40 15.07
C TYR A 148 -9.90 6.35 14.63
N GLY A 149 -9.16 5.30 15.00
CA GLY A 149 -7.74 5.13 14.66
C GLY A 149 -7.48 4.32 13.39
N ASP A 150 -8.47 3.59 12.89
CA ASP A 150 -8.30 2.69 11.75
C ASP A 150 -9.03 3.14 10.49
N TYR A 151 -8.40 2.92 9.35
CA TYR A 151 -8.94 3.19 8.03
C TYR A 151 -8.81 1.91 7.19
N ILE A 152 -9.92 1.39 6.70
CA ILE A 152 -9.87 0.30 5.72
C ILE A 152 -9.49 0.91 4.37
N ILE A 153 -8.41 0.41 3.80
CA ILE A 153 -7.82 0.96 2.56
C ILE A 153 -7.95 0.02 1.36
N GLY A 154 -8.47 -1.19 1.58
CA GLY A 154 -8.64 -2.18 0.53
C GLY A 154 -8.76 -3.61 1.05
N TRP A 155 -8.76 -4.57 0.12
CA TRP A 155 -8.87 -5.99 0.42
C TRP A 155 -8.08 -6.82 -0.59
N SER A 156 -7.91 -8.12 -0.31
CA SER A 156 -7.08 -9.01 -1.14
C SER A 156 -7.64 -9.32 -2.52
N GLY A 157 -8.94 -9.06 -2.78
CA GLY A 157 -9.64 -9.56 -3.97
C GLY A 157 -9.92 -8.53 -5.07
N GLY A 158 -9.44 -7.29 -4.99
CA GLY A 158 -9.67 -6.32 -6.07
C GLY A 158 -9.43 -4.86 -5.73
N VAL A 159 -9.93 -3.96 -6.59
CA VAL A 159 -10.05 -2.52 -6.31
C VAL A 159 -11.46 -2.28 -5.76
N LEU A 160 -11.58 -1.36 -4.79
CA LEU A 160 -12.85 -0.82 -4.35
C LEU A 160 -12.94 0.62 -4.86
N SER A 161 -13.81 0.84 -5.83
CA SER A 161 -13.85 2.06 -6.65
C SER A 161 -14.99 3.01 -6.26
N ALA A 162 -16.07 2.48 -5.70
CA ALA A 162 -17.20 3.24 -5.19
C ALA A 162 -17.34 3.05 -3.68
N GLU A 163 -17.95 4.04 -3.03
CA GLU A 163 -18.22 4.05 -1.58
C GLU A 163 -19.00 2.80 -1.12
N ASN A 164 -19.94 2.33 -1.95
CA ASN A 164 -20.78 1.16 -1.65
C ASN A 164 -20.07 -0.19 -1.86
N ASP A 165 -18.96 -0.24 -2.60
CA ASP A 165 -18.29 -1.50 -2.96
C ASP A 165 -17.85 -2.29 -1.72
N PHE A 166 -17.44 -1.58 -0.66
CA PHE A 166 -17.05 -2.22 0.59
C PHE A 166 -18.24 -2.84 1.32
N TYR A 167 -19.41 -2.19 1.31
CA TYR A 167 -20.61 -2.73 1.94
C TYR A 167 -21.08 -3.99 1.20
N ASP A 168 -21.11 -3.95 -0.14
CA ASP A 168 -21.44 -5.11 -0.97
C ASP A 168 -20.45 -6.26 -0.75
N LEU A 169 -19.16 -5.95 -0.57
CA LEU A 169 -18.12 -6.92 -0.25
C LEU A 169 -18.36 -7.60 1.11
N VAL A 170 -18.74 -6.84 2.13
CA VAL A 170 -19.08 -7.35 3.46
C VAL A 170 -20.30 -8.26 3.39
N GLU A 171 -21.33 -7.89 2.63
CA GLU A 171 -22.51 -8.75 2.41
C GLU A 171 -22.18 -10.05 1.67
N ALA A 172 -21.26 -10.00 0.70
CA ALA A 172 -20.80 -11.20 -0.02
C ALA A 172 -20.01 -12.17 0.87
N HIS A 173 -19.48 -11.70 2.00
CA HIS A 173 -18.65 -12.47 2.94
C HIS A 173 -19.37 -12.81 4.25
N ILE A 174 -20.69 -12.82 4.28
CA ILE A 174 -21.44 -13.31 5.45
C ILE A 174 -20.99 -14.73 5.80
N ASP A 175 -20.65 -14.92 7.08
CA ASP A 175 -20.12 -16.13 7.71
C ASP A 175 -18.83 -16.66 7.08
N LYS A 176 -18.05 -15.80 6.40
CA LYS A 176 -16.79 -16.14 5.74
C LYS A 176 -15.69 -15.14 6.13
N PRO A 177 -14.41 -15.59 6.18
CA PRO A 177 -13.29 -14.69 6.42
C PRO A 177 -13.11 -13.72 5.25
N LEU A 178 -13.09 -12.43 5.57
CA LEU A 178 -12.82 -11.31 4.67
C LEU A 178 -11.50 -10.65 5.08
N ARG A 179 -10.46 -10.80 4.25
CA ARG A 179 -9.13 -10.21 4.47
C ARG A 179 -9.09 -8.78 3.95
N VAL A 180 -8.96 -7.82 4.85
CA VAL A 180 -8.85 -6.39 4.54
C VAL A 180 -7.49 -5.84 4.96
N TYR A 181 -7.07 -4.77 4.30
CA TYR A 181 -5.91 -3.99 4.69
C TYR A 181 -6.36 -2.75 5.45
N VAL A 182 -5.78 -2.54 6.62
CA VAL A 182 -6.12 -1.46 7.54
C VAL A 182 -4.90 -0.60 7.78
N TYR A 183 -5.05 0.70 7.57
CA TYR A 183 -4.12 1.71 8.02
C TYR A 183 -4.48 2.14 9.43
N SER A 184 -3.52 2.02 10.35
CA SER A 184 -3.63 2.55 11.70
C SER A 184 -2.98 3.92 11.75
N HIS A 185 -3.77 4.94 12.02
CA HIS A 185 -3.32 6.32 12.18
C HIS A 185 -2.36 6.46 13.36
N ASP A 186 -2.62 5.79 14.48
CA ASP A 186 -1.81 5.92 15.70
C ASP A 186 -0.41 5.35 15.56
N PHE A 187 -0.24 4.36 14.68
CA PHE A 187 1.04 3.68 14.46
C PHE A 187 1.66 4.00 13.09
N ASP A 188 1.00 4.82 12.25
CA ASP A 188 1.37 5.11 10.85
C ASP A 188 1.78 3.83 10.10
N ALA A 189 0.97 2.77 10.26
CA ALA A 189 1.31 1.43 9.84
C ALA A 189 0.14 0.70 9.20
N LEU A 190 0.45 -0.13 8.21
CA LEU A 190 -0.50 -1.04 7.57
C LEU A 190 -0.47 -2.42 8.23
N ARG A 191 -1.66 -2.98 8.45
CA ARG A 191 -1.83 -4.37 8.89
C ARG A 191 -2.96 -5.05 8.13
N GLU A 192 -2.85 -6.38 8.03
CA GLU A 192 -3.93 -7.21 7.52
C GLU A 192 -4.86 -7.57 8.68
N VAL A 193 -6.17 -7.45 8.45
CA VAL A 193 -7.22 -7.80 9.41
C VAL A 193 -8.18 -8.78 8.74
N VAL A 194 -8.59 -9.81 9.48
CA VAL A 194 -9.58 -10.78 9.01
C VAL A 194 -10.91 -10.49 9.71
N LEU A 195 -11.86 -9.96 8.95
CA LEU A 195 -13.23 -9.77 9.39
C LEU A 195 -14.04 -11.04 9.14
N VAL A 196 -14.97 -11.39 10.03
CA VAL A 196 -15.95 -12.45 9.79
C VAL A 196 -17.35 -11.86 9.96
N PRO A 197 -17.90 -11.23 8.90
CA PRO A 197 -19.23 -10.63 8.95
C PRO A 197 -20.27 -11.68 9.33
N ASN A 198 -21.17 -11.38 10.25
CA ASN A 198 -22.25 -12.30 10.60
C ASN A 198 -23.48 -11.54 11.12
N ARG A 199 -24.67 -12.16 11.04
CA ARG A 199 -25.92 -11.56 11.55
C ARG A 199 -26.30 -12.02 12.96
N HIS A 200 -25.53 -12.95 13.53
CA HIS A 200 -25.91 -13.69 14.73
C HIS A 200 -25.11 -13.30 15.98
N TRP A 201 -24.27 -12.27 15.90
CA TRP A 201 -23.47 -11.78 17.03
C TRP A 201 -24.28 -11.01 18.10
N GLY A 202 -25.54 -10.67 17.82
CA GLY A 202 -26.48 -10.12 18.82
C GLY A 202 -26.70 -8.60 18.75
N GLY A 203 -26.06 -7.88 17.82
CA GLY A 203 -26.31 -6.47 17.55
C GLY A 203 -26.85 -6.20 16.14
N GLU A 204 -26.75 -4.94 15.70
CA GLU A 204 -27.24 -4.48 14.40
C GLU A 204 -26.16 -4.54 13.30
N GLY A 205 -26.55 -4.97 12.10
CA GLY A 205 -25.65 -5.07 10.96
C GLY A 205 -24.73 -6.30 11.00
N LEU A 206 -23.74 -6.30 10.11
CA LEU A 206 -22.88 -7.47 9.88
C LEU A 206 -21.55 -7.44 10.64
N LEU A 207 -21.07 -6.24 10.96
CA LEU A 207 -19.77 -6.03 11.61
C LEU A 207 -19.89 -5.36 12.98
N GLY A 208 -21.01 -4.71 13.28
CA GLY A 208 -21.20 -3.94 14.52
C GLY A 208 -20.27 -2.74 14.61
N CYS A 209 -19.96 -2.10 13.49
CA CYS A 209 -19.22 -0.86 13.44
C CYS A 209 -19.82 0.11 12.41
N VAL A 210 -19.52 1.39 12.60
CA VAL A 210 -19.90 2.47 11.67
C VAL A 210 -18.68 2.85 10.84
N PHE A 211 -18.86 3.02 9.54
CA PHE A 211 -17.83 3.53 8.64
C PHE A 211 -18.20 4.93 8.15
N GLY A 212 -17.19 5.79 7.98
CA GLY A 212 -17.30 7.15 7.44
C GLY A 212 -16.38 7.39 6.26
#